data_AF-A0A977JPA9-F1
#
_entry.id   AF-A0A977JPA9-F1
#
_cell.length_a   1.000
_cell.length_b   1.000
_cell.length_c   1.000
_cell.angle_alpha   90.00
_cell.angle_beta   90.00
_cell.angle_gamma   90.00
#
_symmetry.space_group_name_H-M   'P 1'
#
loop_
_entity.id
_entity.type
_entity.pdbx_description
1 polymer ?
#
loop_
_entity_poly.entity_id
_entity_poly.type
_entity_poly.pdbx_seq_one_letter_code
_entity_poly.pdbx_strand_id
1 'polypeptide(L)'
;MDTLLRTHNSFEFLHPVNRFAGHVSTLGHKKSQFKLGQKVCVKASSSALLELVPEIKKENLDFELPMFDPSRGIVVDLVVVGGGPSGLAVAQQVSEAGLTVCSIDPSPKLIWPNNYGVWVDEFEAMDLLDCLDTTWSSAVVYIDEKSTKNLNRPYARVNRKQLKTKMLQKCIQNGVEFHQAKVIKVIHEESKSFLICNDGVTIQATLVLDATGFSRSLVQYDKPYNPGYQVAYGILAEVEEHPFDVDKMLFMDWRDSHLEKNLEIKERNSKIPTFLYAMPFSSTRIFLEETSLVARPGLKMEDIQERMVCRLKHLGIKVKSIEEDERCVIPMGGPLPVLPQRVLGIGGTAGMVHPSTGYMVARTLAAAPIVAKSIIRYLDNEKRVFGDDLSAGIWRELWPIERRRQREFFCFGMDILLKLDLEGTRRFFDAFFDLEPRYWHGFLSSRLFLPELLTFGLSLFAHASNTCRVEIMAKGTLPLGRMIGNLVQDRE
;
A
#
# COMPACT_ATOMS: atom_id res chain seq x y z
N MET A 1 -5.20 43.44 -13.95
CA MET A 1 -6.35 42.91 -14.73
C MET A 1 -5.92 41.57 -15.32
N ASP A 2 -5.45 40.61 -14.52
CA ASP A 2 -6.17 39.80 -13.52
C ASP A 2 -7.34 39.02 -14.07
N THR A 3 -7.08 37.76 -14.44
CA THR A 3 -7.85 36.63 -13.92
C THR A 3 -7.07 35.32 -14.15
N LEU A 4 -6.20 34.99 -13.20
CA LEU A 4 -5.62 33.66 -13.04
C LEU A 4 -6.64 32.76 -12.32
N LEU A 5 -7.20 31.80 -13.04
CA LEU A 5 -8.01 30.72 -12.48
C LEU A 5 -7.11 29.72 -11.75
N ARG A 6 -7.07 29.84 -10.41
CA ARG A 6 -6.55 28.80 -9.51
C ARG A 6 -7.48 27.58 -9.58
N THR A 7 -6.96 26.44 -10.03
CA THR A 7 -7.59 25.13 -9.84
C THR A 7 -6.97 24.48 -8.60
N HIS A 8 -7.72 24.48 -7.50
CA HIS A 8 -7.41 23.65 -6.32
C HIS A 8 -7.91 22.23 -6.59
N ASN A 9 -6.99 21.28 -6.77
CA ASN A 9 -7.30 19.85 -6.70
C ASN A 9 -7.11 19.38 -5.25
N SER A 10 -8.18 19.44 -4.45
CA SER A 10 -8.29 18.73 -3.18
C SER A 10 -8.86 17.34 -3.44
N PHE A 11 -8.05 16.30 -3.30
CA PHE A 11 -8.55 14.93 -3.15
C PHE A 11 -9.05 14.76 -1.71
N GLU A 12 -10.31 15.17 -1.45
CA GLU A 12 -11.03 14.80 -0.24
C GLU A 12 -11.87 13.54 -0.50
N PHE A 13 -11.57 12.47 0.23
CA PHE A 13 -12.46 11.32 0.35
C PHE A 13 -13.70 11.75 1.18
N LEU A 14 -14.80 12.07 0.50
CA LEU A 14 -16.06 12.39 1.16
C LEU A 14 -16.73 11.13 1.71
N HIS A 15 -16.93 11.08 3.02
CA HIS A 15 -17.83 10.13 3.68
C HIS A 15 -19.31 10.50 3.43
N PRO A 16 -20.21 9.54 3.19
CA PRO A 16 -21.63 9.84 2.97
C PRO A 16 -22.33 10.15 4.30
N VAL A 17 -22.83 11.38 4.44
CA VAL A 17 -23.75 11.78 5.51
C VAL A 17 -25.19 11.57 5.04
N ASN A 18 -25.92 10.72 5.77
CA ASN A 18 -27.36 10.50 5.58
C ASN A 18 -28.15 11.81 5.76
N ARG A 19 -28.94 12.18 4.74
CA ARG A 19 -29.96 13.23 4.83
C ARG A 19 -31.16 12.72 5.62
N PHE A 20 -31.49 13.41 6.71
CA PHE A 20 -32.85 13.49 7.23
C PHE A 20 -33.31 14.95 7.21
N ALA A 21 -34.50 15.18 6.66
CA ALA A 21 -35.16 16.46 6.53
C ALA A 21 -35.78 16.92 7.86
N GLY A 22 -35.80 18.23 8.10
CA GLY A 22 -36.51 18.82 9.23
C GLY A 22 -36.37 20.34 9.33
N HIS A 23 -37.48 21.02 9.06
CA HIS A 23 -37.83 22.45 9.13
C HIS A 23 -37.06 23.44 10.05
N VAL A 24 -36.80 24.60 9.42
CA VAL A 24 -36.80 26.02 9.87
C VAL A 24 -37.41 26.34 11.25
N SER A 25 -36.68 27.06 12.13
CA SER A 25 -36.98 28.46 12.56
C SER A 25 -36.25 28.94 13.84
N THR A 26 -35.61 30.11 13.70
CA THR A 26 -35.53 31.28 14.61
C THR A 26 -34.83 31.29 16.00
N LEU A 27 -33.89 32.26 16.09
CA LEU A 27 -33.66 33.28 17.14
C LEU A 27 -33.06 32.90 18.51
N GLY A 28 -31.98 33.61 18.88
CA GLY A 28 -31.65 33.87 20.29
C GLY A 28 -30.17 34.15 20.59
N HIS A 29 -29.74 35.41 20.50
CA HIS A 29 -28.50 35.89 21.15
C HIS A 29 -28.61 35.80 22.68
N LYS A 30 -27.54 35.31 23.35
CA LYS A 30 -27.09 35.86 24.65
C LYS A 30 -25.65 35.46 24.96
N LYS A 31 -24.81 36.48 25.15
CA LYS A 31 -23.44 36.40 25.66
C LYS A 31 -23.45 35.93 27.12
N SER A 32 -22.56 35.01 27.49
CA SER A 32 -22.02 34.95 28.85
C SER A 32 -20.50 34.82 28.80
N GLN A 33 -19.83 35.71 29.52
CA GLN A 33 -18.39 35.72 29.71
C GLN A 33 -18.04 34.70 30.80
N PHE A 34 -17.17 33.75 30.49
CA PHE A 34 -16.41 33.01 31.50
C PHE A 34 -14.92 33.21 31.23
N LYS A 35 -14.27 33.93 32.15
CA LYS A 35 -12.81 33.98 32.26
C LYS A 35 -12.35 32.65 32.85
N LEU A 36 -11.56 31.89 32.12
CA LEU A 36 -10.74 30.80 32.67
C LEU A 36 -9.32 30.93 32.12
N GLY A 37 -8.34 30.89 33.02
CA GLY A 37 -6.95 31.24 32.77
C GLY A 37 -6.32 30.46 31.61
N GLN A 38 -5.69 31.21 30.70
CA GLN A 38 -4.83 30.65 29.67
C GLN A 38 -3.60 30.00 30.31
N LYS A 39 -3.63 28.68 30.46
CA LYS A 39 -2.40 27.90 30.30
C LYS A 39 -2.10 27.93 28.80
N VAL A 40 -1.10 28.72 28.42
CA VAL A 40 -0.55 28.76 27.07
C VAL A 40 0.10 27.39 26.82
N CYS A 41 -0.66 26.47 26.25
CA CYS A 41 -0.10 25.32 25.55
C CYS A 41 0.48 25.89 24.25
N VAL A 42 1.80 26.04 24.22
CA VAL A 42 2.52 26.36 22.99
C VAL A 42 2.31 25.17 22.06
N LYS A 43 1.38 25.30 21.11
CA LYS A 43 1.37 24.47 19.89
C LYS A 43 2.73 24.67 19.23
N ALA A 44 3.68 23.78 19.49
CA ALA A 44 4.91 23.72 18.71
C ALA A 44 4.46 23.51 17.27
N SER A 45 4.75 24.48 16.40
CA SER A 45 4.09 24.53 15.11
C SER A 45 4.59 23.37 14.25
N SER A 46 3.70 22.42 13.97
CA SER A 46 3.83 21.52 12.81
C SER A 46 4.10 22.31 11.52
N SER A 47 3.78 23.61 11.50
CA SER A 47 4.05 24.53 10.40
C SER A 47 5.52 24.57 9.99
N ALA A 48 6.50 24.55 10.89
CA ALA A 48 7.90 24.77 10.52
C ALA A 48 8.47 23.65 9.63
N LEU A 49 8.09 22.38 9.89
CA LEU A 49 8.50 21.26 9.03
C LEU A 49 7.70 21.25 7.71
N LEU A 50 6.43 21.64 7.76
CA LEU A 50 5.57 21.74 6.57
C LEU A 50 5.93 22.91 5.65
N GLU A 51 6.50 23.99 6.20
CA GLU A 51 7.00 25.16 5.46
C GLU A 51 8.25 24.85 4.63
N LEU A 52 8.99 23.79 4.98
CA LEU A 52 10.18 23.35 4.25
C LEU A 52 9.87 22.39 3.08
N VAL A 53 8.62 21.94 2.96
CA VAL A 53 8.23 20.99 1.91
C VAL A 53 8.25 21.71 0.56
N PRO A 54 9.12 21.30 -0.38
CA PRO A 54 9.15 21.91 -1.71
C PRO A 54 7.85 21.59 -2.46
N GLU A 55 7.49 22.42 -3.44
CA GLU A 55 6.44 22.03 -4.39
C GLU A 55 6.84 20.71 -5.06
N ILE A 56 5.98 19.69 -4.95
CA ILE A 56 6.22 18.35 -5.50
C ILE A 56 6.54 18.48 -6.99
N LYS A 57 7.80 18.27 -7.35
CA LYS A 57 8.22 18.22 -8.75
C LYS A 57 7.74 16.90 -9.34
N LYS A 58 6.66 16.97 -10.11
CA LYS A 58 6.22 15.87 -10.97
C LYS A 58 7.27 15.66 -12.05
N GLU A 59 8.14 14.68 -11.84
CA GLU A 59 9.16 14.29 -12.81
C GLU A 59 8.56 13.30 -13.83
N ASN A 60 8.74 13.61 -15.12
CA ASN A 60 8.38 12.71 -16.20
C ASN A 60 9.63 12.00 -16.72
N LEU A 61 9.46 10.74 -17.13
CA LEU A 61 10.45 10.02 -17.90
C LEU A 61 10.47 10.56 -19.34
N ASP A 62 11.67 10.65 -19.89
CA ASP A 62 11.91 11.10 -21.27
C ASP A 62 11.81 9.90 -22.23
N PHE A 63 10.57 9.55 -22.58
CA PHE A 63 10.25 8.52 -23.57
C PHE A 63 9.25 9.04 -24.59
N GLU A 64 9.46 8.66 -25.84
CA GLU A 64 8.43 8.68 -26.86
C GLU A 64 7.61 7.38 -26.73
N LEU A 65 6.33 7.51 -26.39
CA LEU A 65 5.44 6.37 -26.21
C LEU A 65 4.73 6.06 -27.55
N PRO A 66 4.72 4.80 -28.01
CA PRO A 66 3.87 4.38 -29.12
C PRO A 66 2.41 4.62 -28.74
N MET A 67 1.76 5.60 -29.35
CA MET A 67 0.39 5.96 -28.99
C MET A 67 -0.61 5.07 -29.73
N PHE A 68 -1.65 4.63 -29.02
CA PHE A 68 -2.75 3.86 -29.60
C PHE A 68 -3.50 4.71 -30.63
N ASP A 69 -3.69 4.17 -31.84
CA ASP A 69 -4.47 4.82 -32.90
C ASP A 69 -5.92 4.29 -32.91
N PRO A 70 -6.89 5.09 -32.43
CA PRO A 70 -8.28 4.66 -32.36
C PRO A 70 -8.95 4.48 -33.74
N SER A 71 -8.37 5.02 -34.81
CA SER A 71 -8.94 4.92 -36.16
C SER A 71 -8.82 3.52 -36.77
N ARG A 72 -7.90 2.70 -36.25
CA ARG A 72 -7.67 1.32 -36.73
C ARG A 72 -8.85 0.39 -36.46
N GLY A 73 -9.71 0.72 -35.49
CA GLY A 73 -10.89 -0.09 -35.15
C GLY A 73 -10.57 -1.52 -34.72
N ILE A 74 -9.34 -1.79 -34.29
CA ILE A 74 -8.89 -3.13 -33.89
C ILE A 74 -9.40 -3.50 -32.50
N VAL A 75 -9.66 -4.80 -32.32
CA VAL A 75 -9.83 -5.40 -31.00
C VAL A 75 -8.45 -5.86 -30.54
N VAL A 76 -7.94 -5.28 -29.45
CA VAL A 76 -6.67 -5.74 -28.87
C VAL A 76 -6.90 -6.96 -27.96
N ASP A 77 -5.87 -7.76 -27.76
CA ASP A 77 -5.97 -8.95 -26.90
C ASP A 77 -6.15 -8.55 -25.44
N LEU A 78 -5.41 -7.54 -24.98
CA LEU A 78 -5.45 -7.06 -23.61
C LEU A 78 -5.42 -5.53 -23.53
N VAL A 79 -6.34 -4.97 -22.76
CA VAL A 79 -6.20 -3.60 -22.24
C VAL A 79 -5.82 -3.64 -20.77
N VAL A 80 -4.73 -2.95 -20.41
CA VAL A 80 -4.29 -2.74 -19.03
C VAL A 80 -4.64 -1.33 -18.61
N VAL A 81 -5.42 -1.18 -17.54
CA VAL A 81 -5.86 0.13 -17.03
C VAL A 81 -5.07 0.46 -15.76
N GLY A 82 -4.11 1.39 -15.88
CA GLY A 82 -3.20 1.81 -14.83
C GLY A 82 -1.74 1.41 -15.12
N GLY A 83 -0.88 2.41 -15.23
CA GLY A 83 0.55 2.31 -15.52
C GLY A 83 1.44 2.15 -14.28
N GLY A 84 0.92 1.50 -13.23
CA GLY A 84 1.67 1.12 -12.02
C GLY A 84 2.59 -0.09 -12.25
N PRO A 85 3.42 -0.47 -11.25
CA PRO A 85 4.32 -1.62 -11.37
C PRO A 85 3.60 -2.92 -11.77
N SER A 86 2.40 -3.12 -11.24
CA SER A 86 1.58 -4.31 -11.51
C SER A 86 1.07 -4.37 -12.94
N GLY A 87 0.58 -3.25 -13.47
CA GLY A 87 0.05 -3.17 -14.84
C GLY A 87 1.16 -3.33 -15.87
N LEU A 88 2.27 -2.59 -15.70
CA LEU A 88 3.40 -2.69 -16.62
C LEU A 88 4.04 -4.08 -16.61
N ALA A 89 4.15 -4.74 -15.45
CA ALA A 89 4.71 -6.09 -15.37
C ALA A 89 3.89 -7.15 -16.13
N VAL A 90 2.54 -7.01 -16.16
CA VAL A 90 1.69 -7.90 -16.96
C VAL A 90 1.72 -7.50 -18.43
N ALA A 91 1.60 -6.20 -18.74
CA ALA A 91 1.66 -5.69 -20.11
C ALA A 91 2.94 -6.14 -20.83
N GLN A 92 4.08 -6.04 -20.15
CA GLN A 92 5.38 -6.47 -20.66
C GLN A 92 5.38 -7.94 -21.06
N GLN A 93 4.96 -8.84 -20.16
CA GLN A 93 5.03 -10.29 -20.39
C GLN A 93 4.00 -10.78 -21.42
N VAL A 94 2.81 -10.17 -21.45
CA VAL A 94 1.77 -10.51 -22.44
C VAL A 94 2.20 -10.06 -23.84
N SER A 95 2.75 -8.84 -23.97
CA SER A 95 3.27 -8.36 -25.25
C SER A 95 4.54 -9.10 -25.72
N GLU A 96 5.39 -9.57 -24.80
CA GLU A 96 6.55 -10.42 -25.12
C GLU A 96 6.14 -11.73 -25.83
N ALA A 97 4.94 -12.24 -25.54
CA ALA A 97 4.36 -13.41 -26.20
C ALA A 97 3.71 -13.09 -27.56
N GLY A 98 3.81 -11.85 -28.05
CA GLY A 98 3.28 -11.42 -29.35
C GLY A 98 1.81 -11.00 -29.34
N LEU A 99 1.17 -10.92 -28.17
CA LEU A 99 -0.22 -10.45 -28.05
C LEU A 99 -0.30 -8.92 -28.09
N THR A 100 -1.37 -8.41 -28.68
CA THR A 100 -1.62 -6.96 -28.79
C THR A 100 -2.08 -6.38 -27.46
N VAL A 101 -1.32 -5.41 -26.93
CA VAL A 101 -1.59 -4.80 -25.62
C VAL A 101 -1.72 -3.29 -25.75
N CYS A 102 -2.77 -2.73 -25.17
CA CYS A 102 -2.90 -1.28 -24.96
C CYS A 102 -2.91 -0.95 -23.47
N SER A 103 -1.99 -0.08 -23.03
CA SER A 103 -1.90 0.43 -21.66
C SER A 103 -2.56 1.82 -21.56
N ILE A 104 -3.63 1.93 -20.77
CA ILE A 104 -4.33 3.18 -20.52
C ILE A 104 -3.92 3.73 -19.16
N ASP A 105 -3.34 4.93 -19.14
CA ASP A 105 -2.96 5.64 -17.91
C ASP A 105 -3.06 7.16 -18.13
N PRO A 106 -3.56 7.96 -17.16
CA PRO A 106 -3.70 9.41 -17.35
C PRO A 106 -2.35 10.15 -17.36
N SER A 107 -1.26 9.53 -16.91
CA SER A 107 0.07 10.12 -16.76
C SER A 107 1.16 9.04 -16.95
N PRO A 108 1.23 8.38 -18.12
CA PRO A 108 2.05 7.18 -18.31
C PRO A 108 3.55 7.45 -18.13
N LYS A 109 3.99 8.69 -18.39
CA LYS A 109 5.40 9.12 -18.23
C LYS A 109 5.75 9.57 -16.82
N LEU A 110 4.78 9.88 -15.96
CA LEU A 110 5.02 10.40 -14.62
C LEU A 110 5.67 9.33 -13.72
N ILE A 111 6.78 9.63 -13.06
CA ILE A 111 7.38 8.69 -12.11
C ILE A 111 6.37 8.37 -10.99
N TRP A 112 6.32 7.12 -10.56
CA TRP A 112 5.38 6.71 -9.50
C TRP A 112 5.66 7.49 -8.22
N PRO A 113 4.64 8.09 -7.58
CA PRO A 113 4.85 9.03 -6.47
C PRO A 113 5.36 8.35 -5.18
N ASN A 114 5.04 7.08 -4.96
CA ASN A 114 5.31 6.39 -3.69
C ASN A 114 6.74 5.84 -3.65
N ASN A 115 7.34 5.83 -2.46
CA ASN A 115 8.55 5.06 -2.20
C ASN A 115 8.21 3.60 -1.90
N TYR A 116 9.15 2.72 -2.22
CA TYR A 116 9.01 1.29 -1.93
C TYR A 116 10.23 0.79 -1.17
N GLY A 117 9.99 0.19 -0.01
CA GLY A 117 10.95 -0.64 0.69
C GLY A 117 10.71 -2.11 0.36
N VAL A 118 11.78 -2.88 0.18
CA VAL A 118 11.74 -4.30 -0.17
C VAL A 118 12.85 -5.06 0.54
N TRP A 119 12.64 -6.36 0.77
CA TRP A 119 13.75 -7.22 1.16
C TRP A 119 14.57 -7.58 -0.08
N VAL A 120 15.90 -7.54 0.03
CA VAL A 120 16.81 -7.72 -1.12
C VAL A 120 16.59 -9.07 -1.80
N ASP A 121 16.37 -10.14 -1.02
CA ASP A 121 16.13 -11.50 -1.53
C ASP A 121 14.88 -11.60 -2.42
N GLU A 122 13.88 -10.75 -2.20
CA GLU A 122 12.67 -10.73 -3.04
C GLU A 122 12.96 -10.16 -4.43
N PHE A 123 13.77 -9.10 -4.51
CA PHE A 123 14.16 -8.48 -5.77
C PHE A 123 15.23 -9.29 -6.51
N GLU A 124 16.12 -9.94 -5.76
CA GLU A 124 17.08 -10.90 -6.32
C GLU A 124 16.36 -12.05 -7.05
N ALA A 125 15.35 -12.65 -6.43
CA ALA A 125 14.55 -13.73 -7.03
C ALA A 125 13.80 -13.31 -8.31
N MET A 126 13.68 -12.01 -8.58
CA MET A 126 13.02 -11.44 -9.76
C MET A 126 14.00 -10.80 -10.76
N ASP A 127 15.31 -10.89 -10.54
CA ASP A 127 16.34 -10.22 -11.35
C ASP A 127 16.14 -8.69 -11.44
N LEU A 128 15.84 -8.09 -10.29
CA LEU A 128 15.57 -6.64 -10.13
C LEU A 128 16.56 -5.94 -9.19
N LEU A 129 17.71 -6.54 -8.87
CA LEU A 129 18.72 -5.91 -8.03
C LEU A 129 19.25 -4.60 -8.62
N ASP A 130 19.31 -4.52 -9.94
CA ASP A 130 19.67 -3.29 -10.66
C ASP A 130 18.66 -2.16 -10.47
N CYS A 131 17.46 -2.43 -9.93
CA CYS A 131 16.43 -1.44 -9.66
C CYS A 131 16.41 -0.96 -8.19
N LEU A 132 17.45 -1.26 -7.41
CA LEU A 132 17.60 -0.79 -6.04
C LEU A 132 18.41 0.52 -6.01
N ASP A 133 17.98 1.48 -5.20
CA ASP A 133 18.66 2.77 -4.99
C ASP A 133 19.76 2.63 -3.91
N THR A 134 19.34 2.16 -2.73
CA THR A 134 20.21 1.94 -1.58
C THR A 134 19.86 0.62 -0.91
N THR A 135 20.87 -0.09 -0.44
CA THR A 135 20.74 -1.35 0.30
C THR A 135 21.40 -1.22 1.67
N TRP A 136 20.74 -1.73 2.70
CA TRP A 136 21.28 -1.87 4.04
C TRP A 136 21.49 -3.35 4.36
N SER A 137 22.61 -3.69 5.00
CA SER A 137 22.99 -5.10 5.23
C SER A 137 22.04 -5.80 6.20
N SER A 138 21.35 -5.03 7.04
CA SER A 138 20.45 -5.51 8.07
C SER A 138 19.39 -4.47 8.40
N ALA A 139 18.37 -4.94 9.11
CA ALA A 139 17.29 -4.12 9.64
C ALA A 139 17.30 -4.17 11.18
N VAL A 140 16.84 -3.11 11.84
CA VAL A 140 16.77 -3.02 13.31
C VAL A 140 15.36 -2.70 13.76
N VAL A 141 14.93 -3.30 14.86
CA VAL A 141 13.65 -2.98 15.52
C VAL A 141 13.92 -2.58 16.97
N TYR A 142 13.53 -1.38 17.35
CA TYR A 142 13.45 -0.96 18.75
C TYR A 142 12.05 -1.27 19.27
N ILE A 143 11.94 -2.26 20.15
CA ILE A 143 10.68 -2.64 20.80
C ILE A 143 10.33 -1.58 21.87
N ASP A 144 11.30 -1.25 22.70
CA ASP A 144 11.21 -0.20 23.71
C ASP A 144 12.61 0.35 24.02
N GLU A 145 12.76 1.12 25.10
CA GLU A 145 14.04 1.71 25.50
C GLU A 145 15.11 0.68 25.92
N LYS A 146 14.73 -0.57 26.14
CA LYS A 146 15.57 -1.63 26.70
C LYS A 146 15.74 -2.83 25.76
N SER A 147 14.81 -3.05 24.84
CA SER A 147 14.78 -4.19 23.92
C SER A 147 14.97 -3.74 22.47
N THR A 148 15.97 -4.34 21.82
CA THR A 148 16.31 -4.14 20.41
C THR A 148 16.46 -5.48 19.72
N LYS A 149 15.88 -5.65 18.53
CA LYS A 149 16.05 -6.83 17.68
C LYS A 149 16.87 -6.45 16.45
N ASN A 150 17.91 -7.23 16.17
CA ASN A 150 18.70 -7.10 14.95
C ASN A 150 18.21 -8.17 13.95
N LEU A 151 17.70 -7.72 12.81
CA LEU A 151 17.21 -8.56 11.75
C LEU A 151 18.31 -8.71 10.70
N ASN A 152 18.93 -9.89 10.68
CA ASN A 152 19.99 -10.25 9.72
C ASN A 152 19.40 -10.59 8.33
N ARG A 153 18.56 -9.68 7.79
CA ARG A 153 17.98 -9.76 6.46
C ARG A 153 18.18 -8.40 5.78
N PRO A 154 18.93 -8.33 4.66
CA PRO A 154 19.15 -7.08 3.96
C PRO A 154 17.85 -6.46 3.46
N TYR A 155 17.75 -5.14 3.61
CA TYR A 155 16.60 -4.33 3.17
C TYR A 155 17.06 -3.29 2.15
N ALA A 156 16.17 -2.84 1.29
CA ALA A 156 16.51 -1.86 0.26
C ALA A 156 15.37 -0.90 -0.05
N ARG A 157 15.74 0.29 -0.52
CA ARG A 157 14.83 1.23 -1.17
C ARG A 157 14.89 0.99 -2.68
N VAL A 158 13.72 0.90 -3.31
CA VAL A 158 13.62 0.73 -4.76
C VAL A 158 13.88 2.06 -5.47
N ASN A 159 14.72 2.03 -6.51
CA ASN A 159 14.83 3.13 -7.46
C ASN A 159 13.61 3.14 -8.38
N ARG A 160 12.56 3.85 -7.97
CA ARG A 160 11.27 3.97 -8.68
C ARG A 160 11.43 4.45 -10.13
N LYS A 161 12.38 5.36 -10.39
CA LYS A 161 12.67 5.89 -11.73
C LYS A 161 13.24 4.80 -12.62
N GLN A 162 14.24 4.08 -12.14
CA GLN A 162 14.90 3.00 -12.86
C GLN A 162 13.98 1.81 -13.09
N LEU A 163 13.21 1.40 -12.07
CA LEU A 163 12.23 0.33 -12.20
C LEU A 163 11.18 0.64 -13.27
N LYS A 164 10.60 1.84 -13.23
CA LYS A 164 9.62 2.27 -14.24
C LYS A 164 10.26 2.38 -15.63
N THR A 165 11.47 2.92 -15.73
CA THR A 165 12.23 3.01 -16.98
C THR A 165 12.44 1.62 -17.60
N LYS A 166 12.95 0.66 -16.83
CA LYS A 166 13.19 -0.72 -17.28
C LYS A 166 11.90 -1.37 -17.79
N MET A 167 10.80 -1.22 -17.05
CA MET A 167 9.50 -1.78 -17.44
C MET A 167 8.93 -1.11 -18.70
N LEU A 168 8.94 0.22 -18.78
CA LEU A 168 8.45 0.95 -19.96
C LEU A 168 9.25 0.63 -21.21
N GLN A 169 10.59 0.58 -21.11
CA GLN A 169 11.45 0.23 -22.24
C GLN A 169 11.10 -1.15 -22.81
N LYS A 170 10.92 -2.16 -21.95
CA LYS A 170 10.50 -3.49 -22.40
C LYS A 170 9.10 -3.48 -23.01
N CYS A 171 8.14 -2.78 -22.40
CA CYS A 171 6.80 -2.63 -22.99
C CYS A 171 6.86 -2.00 -24.40
N ILE A 172 7.65 -0.94 -24.59
CA ILE A 172 7.81 -0.27 -25.89
C ILE A 172 8.47 -1.22 -26.91
N GLN A 173 9.54 -1.92 -26.51
CA GLN A 173 10.23 -2.89 -27.36
C GLN A 173 9.33 -4.05 -27.81
N ASN A 174 8.40 -4.47 -26.93
CA ASN A 174 7.44 -5.53 -27.21
C ASN A 174 6.19 -5.03 -27.98
N GLY A 175 6.11 -3.74 -28.32
CA GLY A 175 5.00 -3.18 -29.11
C GLY A 175 3.75 -2.84 -28.31
N VAL A 176 3.85 -2.62 -27.00
CA VAL A 176 2.73 -2.08 -26.21
C VAL A 176 2.40 -0.68 -26.69
N GLU A 177 1.13 -0.45 -27.02
CA GLU A 177 0.60 0.87 -27.34
C GLU A 177 0.07 1.54 -26.07
N PHE A 178 0.14 2.87 -26.00
CA PHE A 178 -0.26 3.66 -24.85
C PHE A 178 -1.40 4.60 -25.21
N HIS A 179 -2.32 4.78 -24.27
CA HIS A 179 -3.39 5.75 -24.40
C HIS A 179 -3.46 6.62 -23.14
N GLN A 180 -3.16 7.91 -23.30
CA GLN A 180 -3.11 8.84 -22.18
C GLN A 180 -4.51 9.34 -21.81
N ALA A 181 -5.27 8.51 -21.10
CA ALA A 181 -6.64 8.83 -20.71
C ALA A 181 -7.03 8.11 -19.40
N LYS A 182 -8.26 8.36 -18.96
CA LYS A 182 -8.90 7.63 -17.86
C LYS A 182 -10.09 6.85 -18.39
N VAL A 183 -10.15 5.55 -18.08
CA VAL A 183 -11.33 4.73 -18.34
C VAL A 183 -12.44 5.14 -17.37
N ILE A 184 -13.62 5.47 -17.91
CA ILE A 184 -14.81 5.82 -17.15
C ILE A 184 -15.72 4.60 -16.98
N LYS A 185 -15.82 3.78 -18.01
CA LYS A 185 -16.77 2.67 -18.05
C LYS A 185 -16.24 1.52 -18.90
N VAL A 186 -16.58 0.30 -18.50
CA VAL A 186 -16.41 -0.90 -19.31
C VAL A 186 -17.79 -1.47 -19.62
N ILE A 187 -18.02 -1.85 -20.87
CA ILE A 187 -19.22 -2.56 -21.33
C ILE A 187 -18.77 -3.89 -21.90
N HIS A 188 -19.43 -4.98 -21.49
CA HIS A 188 -19.10 -6.33 -21.92
C HIS A 188 -20.09 -6.79 -22.99
N GLU A 189 -19.54 -7.38 -24.05
CA GLU A 189 -20.25 -8.22 -25.00
C GLU A 189 -19.81 -9.69 -24.79
N GLU A 190 -20.34 -10.61 -25.59
CA GLU A 190 -20.07 -12.05 -25.47
C GLU A 190 -18.56 -12.34 -25.52
N SER A 191 -17.85 -11.88 -26.56
CA SER A 191 -16.44 -12.19 -26.79
C SER A 191 -15.45 -11.05 -26.51
N LYS A 192 -15.93 -9.81 -26.32
CA LYS A 192 -15.07 -8.63 -26.16
C LYS A 192 -15.66 -7.61 -25.18
N SER A 193 -14.86 -6.62 -24.82
CA SER A 193 -15.24 -5.50 -23.95
C SER A 193 -14.90 -4.16 -24.61
N PHE A 194 -15.68 -3.14 -24.29
CA PHE A 194 -15.49 -1.76 -24.74
C PHE A 194 -15.11 -0.91 -23.53
N LEU A 195 -13.95 -0.27 -23.59
CA LEU A 195 -13.49 0.67 -22.58
C LEU A 195 -13.72 2.08 -23.08
N ILE A 196 -14.63 2.80 -22.42
CA ILE A 196 -14.96 4.19 -22.75
C ILE A 196 -14.07 5.09 -21.92
N CYS A 197 -13.25 5.88 -22.59
CA CYS A 197 -12.31 6.82 -22.00
C CYS A 197 -12.93 8.22 -21.85
N ASN A 198 -12.33 9.03 -20.97
CA ASN A 198 -12.81 10.38 -20.65
C ASN A 198 -12.61 11.42 -21.76
N ASP A 199 -11.80 11.10 -22.77
CA ASP A 199 -11.59 11.90 -23.97
C ASP A 199 -12.55 11.53 -25.12
N GLY A 200 -13.46 10.58 -24.89
CA GLY A 200 -14.44 10.10 -25.87
C GLY A 200 -13.95 8.92 -26.71
N VAL A 201 -12.69 8.50 -26.58
CA VAL A 201 -12.16 7.32 -27.28
C VAL A 201 -12.74 6.05 -26.66
N THR A 202 -13.10 5.09 -27.51
CA THR A 202 -13.52 3.75 -27.07
C THR A 202 -12.54 2.71 -27.61
N ILE A 203 -11.94 1.94 -26.71
CA ILE A 203 -10.99 0.88 -27.06
C ILE A 203 -11.69 -0.47 -26.89
N GLN A 204 -11.56 -1.34 -27.89
CA GLN A 204 -12.11 -2.70 -27.87
C GLN A 204 -11.03 -3.70 -27.45
N ALA A 205 -11.36 -4.60 -26.53
CA ALA A 205 -10.42 -5.59 -26.03
C ALA A 205 -11.07 -6.95 -25.77
N THR A 206 -10.33 -8.04 -26.01
CA THR A 206 -10.76 -9.39 -25.57
C THR A 206 -10.76 -9.46 -24.04
N LEU A 207 -9.68 -8.99 -23.41
CA LEU A 207 -9.51 -8.93 -21.96
C LEU A 207 -9.29 -7.52 -21.44
N VAL A 208 -9.76 -7.27 -20.22
CA VAL A 208 -9.52 -6.03 -19.47
C VAL A 208 -8.87 -6.38 -18.14
N LEU A 209 -7.71 -5.78 -17.87
CA LEU A 209 -7.00 -5.87 -16.60
C LEU A 209 -7.04 -4.53 -15.88
N ASP A 210 -7.76 -4.48 -14.75
CA ASP A 210 -7.70 -3.37 -13.82
C ASP A 210 -6.39 -3.45 -13.01
N ALA A 211 -5.52 -2.47 -13.21
CA ALA A 211 -4.30 -2.24 -12.45
C ALA A 211 -4.31 -0.85 -11.79
N THR A 212 -5.50 -0.28 -11.53
CA THR A 212 -5.68 1.08 -10.97
C THR A 212 -5.35 1.22 -9.49
N GLY A 213 -4.77 0.18 -8.87
CA GLY A 213 -4.35 0.20 -7.47
C GLY A 213 -5.53 0.41 -6.52
N PHE A 214 -5.41 1.36 -5.59
CA PHE A 214 -6.43 1.60 -4.56
C PHE A 214 -7.66 2.37 -5.05
N SER A 215 -7.62 2.89 -6.28
CA SER A 215 -8.77 3.55 -6.90
C SER A 215 -9.91 2.59 -7.22
N ARG A 216 -9.63 1.28 -7.36
CA ARG A 216 -10.64 0.21 -7.52
C ARG A 216 -11.69 0.56 -8.59
N SER A 217 -11.20 1.01 -9.75
CA SER A 217 -12.03 1.75 -10.70
C SER A 217 -12.97 0.85 -11.50
N LEU A 218 -12.60 -0.40 -11.78
CA LEU A 218 -13.32 -1.24 -12.73
C LEU A 218 -13.79 -2.57 -12.14
N VAL A 219 -12.98 -3.22 -11.30
CA VAL A 219 -13.40 -4.48 -10.64
C VAL A 219 -14.52 -4.22 -9.63
N GLN A 220 -15.43 -5.18 -9.55
CA GLN A 220 -16.61 -5.12 -8.70
C GLN A 220 -16.37 -5.81 -7.36
N TYR A 221 -17.04 -5.29 -6.33
CA TYR A 221 -17.06 -5.84 -4.97
C TYR A 221 -18.52 -5.94 -4.51
N ASP A 222 -18.85 -7.00 -3.77
CA ASP A 222 -20.18 -7.28 -3.22
C ASP A 222 -20.28 -7.02 -1.71
N LYS A 223 -19.13 -6.77 -1.06
CA LYS A 223 -19.03 -6.54 0.39
C LYS A 223 -18.71 -5.08 0.71
N PRO A 224 -19.21 -4.55 1.85
CA PRO A 224 -18.86 -3.21 2.30
C PRO A 224 -17.34 -3.04 2.43
N TYR A 225 -16.83 -1.95 1.86
CA TYR A 225 -15.41 -1.65 1.91
C TYR A 225 -15.03 -1.00 3.25
N ASN A 226 -14.56 -1.82 4.19
CA ASN A 226 -14.13 -1.38 5.52
C ASN A 226 -12.78 -2.04 5.93
N PRO A 227 -11.68 -1.76 5.19
CA PRO A 227 -10.37 -2.33 5.51
C PRO A 227 -9.80 -1.72 6.79
N GLY A 228 -8.67 -2.26 7.27
CA GLY A 228 -7.78 -1.47 8.14
C GLY A 228 -7.05 -0.43 7.29
N TYR A 229 -6.42 0.56 7.91
CA TYR A 229 -5.60 1.54 7.21
C TYR A 229 -4.26 1.68 7.92
N GLN A 230 -3.19 1.53 7.16
CA GLN A 230 -1.86 2.00 7.54
C GLN A 230 -1.72 3.43 7.02
N VAL A 231 -1.32 4.34 7.90
CA VAL A 231 -1.18 5.76 7.56
C VAL A 231 0.21 6.20 7.95
N ALA A 232 0.92 6.84 7.02
CA ALA A 232 2.29 7.27 7.24
C ALA A 232 2.55 8.65 6.65
N TYR A 233 3.45 9.38 7.30
CA TYR A 233 4.02 10.62 6.80
C TYR A 233 5.54 10.50 6.76
N GLY A 234 6.10 10.61 5.57
CA GLY A 234 7.52 10.47 5.31
C GLY A 234 8.15 11.74 4.75
N ILE A 235 9.44 11.93 5.01
CA ILE A 235 10.27 12.95 4.37
C ILE A 235 11.61 12.33 3.97
N LEU A 236 12.08 12.66 2.78
CA LEU A 236 13.50 12.56 2.41
C LEU A 236 14.14 13.92 2.66
N ALA A 237 15.13 14.00 3.52
CA ALA A 237 15.64 15.27 4.00
C ALA A 237 17.17 15.31 4.11
N GLU A 238 17.71 16.50 3.89
CA GLU A 238 19.04 16.87 4.36
C GLU A 238 18.92 17.39 5.81
N VAL A 239 19.76 16.89 6.69
CA VAL A 239 19.80 17.22 8.11
C VAL A 239 21.20 17.69 8.53
N GLU A 240 21.33 18.35 9.68
CA GLU A 240 22.65 18.62 10.27
C GLU A 240 23.39 17.32 10.62
N GLU A 241 22.71 16.42 11.31
CA GLU A 241 23.17 15.08 11.67
C GLU A 241 21.95 14.24 12.12
N HIS A 242 22.12 12.92 12.22
CA HIS A 242 21.13 12.02 12.82
C HIS A 242 21.79 10.88 13.60
N PRO A 243 21.10 10.27 14.57
CA PRO A 243 21.69 9.23 15.44
C PRO A 243 21.69 7.81 14.85
N PHE A 244 21.16 7.62 13.63
CA PHE A 244 21.01 6.30 13.02
C PHE A 244 22.29 5.81 12.32
N ASP A 245 22.53 4.49 12.42
CA ASP A 245 23.62 3.78 11.74
C ASP A 245 23.37 3.78 10.22
N VAL A 246 24.36 4.22 9.43
CA VAL A 246 24.23 4.34 7.97
C VAL A 246 24.21 2.99 7.25
N ASP A 247 24.73 1.94 7.87
CA ASP A 247 24.78 0.59 7.28
C ASP A 247 23.51 -0.23 7.55
N LYS A 248 22.59 0.33 8.36
CA LYS A 248 21.37 -0.35 8.82
C LYS A 248 20.12 0.45 8.51
N MET A 249 19.07 -0.27 8.19
CA MET A 249 17.74 0.30 8.09
C MET A 249 17.02 0.17 9.45
N LEU A 250 16.48 1.27 9.98
CA LEU A 250 15.57 1.19 11.12
C LEU A 250 14.18 0.78 10.62
N PHE A 251 13.82 -0.45 10.93
CA PHE A 251 12.59 -1.08 10.49
C PHE A 251 11.39 -0.66 11.33
N MET A 252 11.50 -0.70 12.66
CA MET A 252 10.42 -0.20 13.51
C MET A 252 11.00 0.36 14.79
N ASP A 253 10.71 1.62 15.10
CA ASP A 253 10.99 2.20 16.41
C ASP A 253 9.71 2.51 17.19
N TRP A 254 9.37 1.60 18.10
CA TRP A 254 8.20 1.68 18.96
C TRP A 254 8.44 2.47 20.25
N ARG A 255 9.62 3.07 20.45
CA ARG A 255 9.91 3.89 21.64
C ARG A 255 9.05 5.15 21.64
N ASP A 256 8.57 5.53 22.83
CA ASP A 256 7.64 6.66 23.05
C ASP A 256 8.15 7.71 24.06
N SER A 257 9.40 7.63 24.50
CA SER A 257 10.03 8.61 25.41
C SER A 257 9.99 10.05 24.87
N HIS A 258 10.02 10.20 23.54
CA HIS A 258 9.83 11.48 22.85
C HIS A 258 8.50 12.19 23.16
N LEU A 259 7.51 11.47 23.72
CA LEU A 259 6.19 11.99 24.07
C LEU A 259 6.02 12.34 25.55
N GLU A 260 7.02 12.10 26.42
CA GLU A 260 6.88 12.29 27.88
C GLU A 260 6.45 13.72 28.28
N LYS A 261 6.87 14.73 27.51
CA LYS A 261 6.54 16.13 27.75
C LYS A 261 5.19 16.56 27.19
N ASN A 262 4.54 15.72 26.37
CA ASN A 262 3.23 15.98 25.78
C ASN A 262 2.25 14.84 26.12
N LEU A 263 1.63 14.97 27.30
CA LEU A 263 0.76 13.94 27.87
C LEU A 263 -0.46 13.62 26.98
N GLU A 264 -0.97 14.60 26.23
CA GLU A 264 -2.11 14.40 25.33
C GLU A 264 -1.73 13.52 24.13
N ILE A 265 -0.60 13.81 23.47
CA ILE A 265 -0.09 12.95 22.39
C ILE A 265 0.27 11.57 22.95
N LYS A 266 0.89 11.51 24.14
CA LYS A 266 1.25 10.25 24.78
C LYS A 266 0.03 9.37 25.05
N GLU A 267 -1.06 9.93 25.54
CA GLU A 267 -2.32 9.19 25.77
C GLU A 267 -2.94 8.68 24.46
N ARG A 268 -2.85 9.47 23.37
CA ARG A 268 -3.31 9.02 22.05
C ARG A 268 -2.42 7.91 21.48
N ASN A 269 -1.11 8.04 21.64
CA ASN A 269 -0.12 7.06 21.18
C ASN A 269 -0.21 5.74 21.96
N SER A 270 -0.52 5.78 23.26
CA SER A 270 -0.69 4.55 24.03
C SER A 270 -1.86 3.70 23.52
N LYS A 271 -2.94 4.34 23.03
CA LYS A 271 -4.12 3.66 22.50
C LYS A 271 -3.95 3.17 21.06
N ILE A 272 -3.42 4.02 20.17
CA ILE A 272 -3.12 3.64 18.79
C ILE A 272 -1.70 4.13 18.47
N PRO A 273 -0.69 3.26 18.58
CA PRO A 273 0.70 3.66 18.49
C PRO A 273 1.13 3.96 17.06
N THR A 274 2.17 4.78 16.94
CA THR A 274 2.98 4.92 15.74
C THR A 274 4.41 4.46 16.01
N PHE A 275 5.13 4.19 14.94
CA PHE A 275 6.55 3.87 14.98
C PHE A 275 7.28 4.63 13.87
N LEU A 276 8.60 4.78 14.01
CA LEU A 276 9.45 5.41 13.00
C LEU A 276 10.13 4.34 12.13
N TYR A 277 10.07 4.54 10.81
CA TYR A 277 11.02 4.01 9.84
C TYR A 277 12.14 5.03 9.62
N ALA A 278 13.39 4.57 9.54
CA ALA A 278 14.51 5.43 9.13
C ALA A 278 15.43 4.69 8.15
N MET A 279 15.74 5.35 7.04
CA MET A 279 16.58 4.86 5.95
C MET A 279 17.70 5.87 5.70
N PRO A 280 18.84 5.74 6.40
CA PRO A 280 19.97 6.65 6.22
C PRO A 280 20.71 6.41 4.91
N PHE A 281 21.03 7.47 4.17
CA PHE A 281 21.85 7.43 2.95
C PHE A 281 23.28 7.92 3.20
N SER A 282 23.46 8.79 4.20
CA SER A 282 24.72 9.31 4.70
C SER A 282 24.46 9.93 6.08
N SER A 283 25.48 10.43 6.78
CA SER A 283 25.30 11.10 8.08
C SER A 283 24.42 12.35 8.04
N THR A 284 24.15 12.91 6.85
CA THR A 284 23.39 14.15 6.67
C THR A 284 22.19 14.01 5.73
N ARG A 285 21.92 12.82 5.18
CA ARG A 285 20.82 12.59 4.24
C ARG A 285 20.07 11.33 4.61
N ILE A 286 18.77 11.45 4.88
CA ILE A 286 17.97 10.36 5.46
C ILE A 286 16.52 10.44 5.02
N PHE A 287 15.89 9.28 4.83
CA PHE A 287 14.44 9.17 4.77
C PHE A 287 13.88 8.75 6.13
N LEU A 288 12.86 9.47 6.60
CA LEU A 288 12.23 9.30 7.91
C LEU A 288 10.73 9.22 7.70
N GLU A 289 10.06 8.22 8.28
CA GLU A 289 8.62 8.05 8.13
C GLU A 289 7.97 7.58 9.44
N GLU A 290 7.10 8.43 10.01
CA GLU A 290 6.27 8.05 11.15
C GLU A 290 5.02 7.34 10.63
N THR A 291 4.74 6.16 11.15
CA THR A 291 3.73 5.24 10.61
C THR A 291 2.83 4.70 11.70
N SER A 292 1.51 4.73 11.48
CA SER A 292 0.56 3.91 12.21
C SER A 292 0.38 2.58 11.49
N LEU A 293 0.75 1.46 12.13
CA LEU A 293 0.78 0.13 11.51
C LEU A 293 -0.56 -0.28 10.89
N VAL A 294 -1.63 -0.20 11.67
CA VAL A 294 -3.01 -0.45 11.22
C VAL A 294 -4.01 0.15 12.19
N ALA A 295 -4.98 0.89 11.69
CA ALA A 295 -6.10 1.45 12.46
C ALA A 295 -7.41 1.40 11.65
N ARG A 296 -8.55 1.43 12.35
CA ARG A 296 -9.88 1.50 11.72
C ARG A 296 -10.82 2.41 12.53
N PRO A 297 -11.17 3.62 12.04
CA PRO A 297 -10.63 4.28 10.84
C PRO A 297 -9.12 4.57 10.96
N GLY A 298 -8.46 4.87 9.85
CA GLY A 298 -7.05 5.30 9.84
C GLY A 298 -6.83 6.57 10.67
N LEU A 299 -5.62 6.75 11.19
CA LEU A 299 -5.24 7.98 11.88
C LEU A 299 -5.30 9.17 10.92
N LYS A 300 -5.59 10.35 11.47
CA LYS A 300 -5.49 11.61 10.73
C LYS A 300 -4.03 11.93 10.45
N MET A 301 -3.75 12.46 9.26
CA MET A 301 -2.39 12.78 8.83
C MET A 301 -1.72 13.79 9.78
N GLU A 302 -2.49 14.73 10.32
CA GLU A 302 -2.00 15.75 11.24
C GLU A 302 -1.51 15.15 12.57
N ASP A 303 -2.13 14.05 13.03
CA ASP A 303 -1.69 13.33 14.24
C ASP A 303 -0.31 12.68 14.00
N ILE A 304 -0.14 12.02 12.86
CA ILE A 304 1.14 11.39 12.48
C ILE A 304 2.25 12.46 12.39
N GLN A 305 1.96 13.60 11.76
CA GLN A 305 2.89 14.71 11.63
C GLN A 305 3.28 15.30 12.98
N GLU A 306 2.33 15.48 13.90
CA GLU A 306 2.59 16.00 15.24
C GLU A 306 3.52 15.07 16.05
N ARG A 307 3.30 13.75 15.95
CA ARG A 307 4.16 12.74 16.58
C ARG A 307 5.57 12.73 15.99
N MET A 308 5.67 12.80 14.67
CA MET A 308 6.97 12.89 13.98
C MET A 308 7.75 14.12 14.46
N VAL A 309 7.12 15.30 14.53
CA VAL A 309 7.78 16.53 15.04
C VAL A 309 8.29 16.36 16.47
N CYS A 310 7.50 15.74 17.36
CA CYS A 310 7.94 15.45 18.72
C CYS A 310 9.17 14.53 18.72
N ARG A 311 9.17 13.50 17.87
CA ARG A 311 10.28 12.54 17.74
C ARG A 311 11.55 13.19 17.22
N LEU A 312 11.48 13.93 16.10
CA LEU A 312 12.65 14.60 15.52
C LEU A 312 13.30 15.57 16.51
N LYS A 313 12.47 16.36 17.21
CA LYS A 313 12.94 17.27 18.26
C LYS A 313 13.62 16.53 19.41
N HIS A 314 13.06 15.40 19.84
CA HIS A 314 13.64 14.58 20.90
C HIS A 314 14.98 13.97 20.50
N LEU A 315 15.10 13.52 19.25
CA LEU A 315 16.34 12.95 18.69
C LEU A 315 17.38 14.02 18.31
N GLY A 316 17.06 15.32 18.44
CA GLY A 316 17.95 16.41 18.05
C GLY A 316 18.13 16.56 16.54
N ILE A 317 17.30 15.91 15.72
CA ILE A 317 17.40 15.97 14.26
C ILE A 317 16.89 17.33 13.78
N LYS A 318 17.80 18.12 13.22
CA LYS A 318 17.49 19.41 12.61
C LYS A 318 17.48 19.29 11.09
N VAL A 319 16.30 19.47 10.51
CA VAL A 319 16.08 19.43 9.06
C VAL A 319 16.56 20.74 8.45
N LYS A 320 17.48 20.66 7.49
CA LYS A 320 17.95 21.81 6.69
C LYS A 320 17.05 22.04 5.49
N SER A 321 16.69 20.96 4.80
CA SER A 321 15.85 20.98 3.60
C SER A 321 15.12 19.64 3.47
N ILE A 322 13.93 19.69 2.87
CA ILE A 322 13.17 18.49 2.49
C ILE A 322 13.30 18.36 0.97
N GLU A 323 13.77 17.21 0.50
CA GLU A 323 13.86 16.88 -0.92
C GLU A 323 12.50 16.39 -1.44
N GLU A 324 11.84 15.53 -0.67
CA GLU A 324 10.55 14.92 -1.00
C GLU A 324 9.72 14.72 0.29
N ASP A 325 8.39 14.90 0.20
CA ASP A 325 7.44 14.41 1.22
C ASP A 325 6.60 13.25 0.68
N GLU A 326 6.16 12.38 1.58
CA GLU A 326 5.32 11.23 1.26
C GLU A 326 4.13 11.17 2.22
N ARG A 327 2.94 11.00 1.64
CA ARG A 327 1.68 10.83 2.37
C ARG A 327 1.08 9.51 1.95
N CYS A 328 1.15 8.54 2.85
CA CYS A 328 0.75 7.18 2.55
C CYS A 328 -0.54 6.82 3.29
N VAL A 329 -1.54 6.31 2.57
CA VAL A 329 -2.75 5.72 3.12
C VAL A 329 -2.98 4.38 2.42
N ILE A 330 -2.56 3.30 3.07
CA ILE A 330 -2.63 1.95 2.53
C ILE A 330 -3.85 1.25 3.11
N PRO A 331 -4.82 0.83 2.29
CA PRO A 331 -5.89 -0.04 2.73
C PRO A 331 -5.33 -1.44 3.05
N MET A 332 -5.30 -1.76 4.33
CA MET A 332 -4.82 -3.02 4.87
C MET A 332 -5.92 -4.06 4.75
N GLY A 333 -5.75 -5.00 3.82
CA GLY A 333 -6.75 -6.04 3.55
C GLY A 333 -8.02 -5.48 2.90
N GLY A 334 -9.19 -5.77 3.47
CA GLY A 334 -10.50 -5.49 2.87
C GLY A 334 -11.12 -6.72 2.18
N PRO A 335 -12.34 -6.61 1.64
CA PRO A 335 -12.93 -7.70 0.89
C PRO A 335 -12.12 -7.99 -0.37
N LEU A 336 -12.04 -9.27 -0.75
CA LEU A 336 -11.66 -9.61 -2.12
C LEU A 336 -12.71 -9.06 -3.09
N PRO A 337 -12.34 -8.76 -4.35
CA PRO A 337 -13.32 -8.50 -5.39
C PRO A 337 -14.26 -9.71 -5.56
N VAL A 338 -15.36 -9.53 -6.30
CA VAL A 338 -16.21 -10.66 -6.71
C VAL A 338 -15.37 -11.58 -7.59
N LEU A 339 -15.28 -12.86 -7.23
CA LEU A 339 -14.50 -13.86 -7.95
C LEU A 339 -15.41 -15.04 -8.36
N PRO A 340 -15.42 -15.43 -9.65
CA PRO A 340 -14.83 -14.73 -10.79
C PRO A 340 -15.68 -13.52 -11.24
N GLN A 341 -15.11 -12.67 -12.10
CA GLN A 341 -15.84 -11.62 -12.83
C GLN A 341 -15.15 -11.31 -14.16
N ARG A 342 -15.85 -10.60 -15.07
CA ARG A 342 -15.36 -10.34 -16.43
C ARG A 342 -14.09 -9.47 -16.49
N VAL A 343 -14.00 -8.43 -15.67
CA VAL A 343 -12.79 -7.61 -15.54
C VAL A 343 -11.78 -8.32 -14.65
N LEU A 344 -10.55 -8.52 -15.14
CA LEU A 344 -9.44 -9.05 -14.34
C LEU A 344 -8.89 -7.94 -13.43
N GLY A 345 -8.17 -8.32 -12.37
CA GLY A 345 -7.49 -7.35 -11.51
C GLY A 345 -6.10 -7.81 -11.12
N ILE A 346 -5.20 -6.87 -10.84
CA ILE A 346 -3.90 -7.13 -10.23
C ILE A 346 -3.50 -6.03 -9.25
N GLY A 347 -2.73 -6.38 -8.22
CA GLY A 347 -2.25 -5.44 -7.21
C GLY A 347 -3.35 -4.99 -6.24
N GLY A 348 -3.40 -3.70 -5.92
CA GLY A 348 -4.30 -3.15 -4.91
C GLY A 348 -5.78 -3.44 -5.18
N THR A 349 -6.20 -3.31 -6.45
CA THR A 349 -7.59 -3.58 -6.87
C THR A 349 -7.97 -5.05 -6.73
N ALA A 350 -7.00 -5.96 -6.87
CA ALA A 350 -7.22 -7.39 -6.69
C ALA A 350 -7.15 -7.84 -5.22
N GLY A 351 -7.00 -6.91 -4.25
CA GLY A 351 -6.93 -7.24 -2.83
C GLY A 351 -5.61 -7.90 -2.40
N MET A 352 -4.52 -7.62 -3.12
CA MET A 352 -3.20 -8.23 -2.91
C MET A 352 -2.36 -7.59 -1.80
N VAL A 353 -2.77 -6.44 -1.25
CA VAL A 353 -2.10 -5.84 -0.08
C VAL A 353 -2.06 -6.84 1.06
N HIS A 354 -0.89 -7.03 1.67
CA HIS A 354 -0.75 -7.88 2.85
C HIS A 354 -1.54 -7.27 4.03
N PRO A 355 -2.60 -7.93 4.53
CA PRO A 355 -3.47 -7.35 5.55
C PRO A 355 -2.78 -6.91 6.85
N SER A 356 -1.72 -7.61 7.28
CA SER A 356 -1.01 -7.28 8.53
C SER A 356 0.20 -6.35 8.41
N THR A 357 0.74 -6.12 7.20
CA THR A 357 2.03 -5.40 7.01
C THR A 357 1.96 -4.25 6.03
N GLY A 358 1.04 -4.30 5.04
CA GLY A 358 0.92 -3.30 3.99
C GLY A 358 1.79 -3.60 2.77
N TYR A 359 2.64 -4.62 2.84
CA TYR A 359 3.49 -5.02 1.73
C TYR A 359 2.69 -5.50 0.53
N MET A 360 3.10 -5.05 -0.64
CA MET A 360 2.40 -5.34 -1.89
C MET A 360 3.31 -5.41 -3.11
N VAL A 361 4.34 -4.56 -3.22
CA VAL A 361 5.11 -4.41 -4.48
C VAL A 361 5.76 -5.73 -4.92
N ALA A 362 6.59 -6.34 -4.08
CA ALA A 362 7.28 -7.59 -4.40
C ALA A 362 6.28 -8.73 -4.67
N ARG A 363 5.27 -8.87 -3.80
CA ARG A 363 4.18 -9.85 -3.97
C ARG A 363 3.46 -9.69 -5.31
N THR A 364 3.22 -8.45 -5.75
CA THR A 364 2.49 -8.18 -6.98
C THR A 364 3.35 -8.45 -8.20
N LEU A 365 4.63 -8.06 -8.16
CA LEU A 365 5.57 -8.37 -9.23
C LEU A 365 5.78 -9.89 -9.37
N ALA A 366 5.83 -10.63 -8.26
CA ALA A 366 5.89 -12.09 -8.28
C ALA A 366 4.61 -12.76 -8.83
N ALA A 367 3.44 -12.09 -8.72
CA ALA A 367 2.19 -12.60 -9.25
C ALA A 367 1.94 -12.22 -10.72
N ALA A 368 2.55 -11.15 -11.22
CA ALA A 368 2.37 -10.70 -12.60
C ALA A 368 2.66 -11.81 -13.64
N PRO A 369 3.73 -12.62 -13.51
CA PRO A 369 3.96 -13.77 -14.40
C PRO A 369 2.84 -14.82 -14.37
N ILE A 370 2.19 -15.04 -13.23
CA ILE A 370 1.08 -16.01 -13.11
C ILE A 370 -0.11 -15.51 -13.94
N VAL A 371 -0.46 -14.24 -13.78
CA VAL A 371 -1.55 -13.61 -14.54
C VAL A 371 -1.23 -13.58 -16.04
N ALA A 372 -0.03 -13.13 -16.42
CA ALA A 372 0.39 -13.02 -17.81
C ALA A 372 0.40 -14.40 -18.51
N LYS A 373 1.00 -15.43 -17.90
CA LYS A 373 1.04 -16.79 -18.47
C LYS A 373 -0.37 -17.38 -18.61
N SER A 374 -1.25 -17.09 -17.66
CA SER A 374 -2.65 -17.52 -17.76
C SER A 374 -3.36 -16.85 -18.92
N ILE A 375 -3.22 -15.53 -19.07
CA ILE A 375 -3.74 -14.76 -20.22
C ILE A 375 -3.26 -15.37 -21.54
N ILE A 376 -1.95 -15.57 -21.70
CA ILE A 376 -1.35 -16.14 -22.91
C ILE A 376 -1.94 -17.51 -23.23
N ARG A 377 -1.95 -18.42 -22.24
CA ARG A 377 -2.47 -19.78 -22.40
C ARG A 377 -3.94 -19.81 -22.79
N TYR A 378 -4.76 -18.94 -22.20
CA TYR A 378 -6.20 -18.91 -22.48
C TYR A 378 -6.54 -18.27 -23.83
N LEU A 379 -5.76 -17.29 -24.29
CA LEU A 379 -5.94 -16.68 -25.60
C LEU A 379 -5.41 -17.56 -26.75
N ASP A 380 -4.39 -18.38 -26.50
CA ASP A 380 -3.82 -19.33 -27.47
C ASP A 380 -4.66 -20.63 -27.62
N ASN A 381 -5.57 -20.91 -26.69
CA ASN A 381 -6.29 -22.19 -26.66
C ASN A 381 -7.34 -22.30 -27.79
N GLU A 382 -7.16 -23.28 -28.69
CA GLU A 382 -8.13 -23.61 -29.76
C GLU A 382 -9.52 -23.99 -29.23
N LYS A 383 -9.61 -24.48 -27.98
CA LYS A 383 -10.89 -24.68 -27.30
C LYS A 383 -11.41 -23.31 -26.87
N ARG A 384 -12.25 -22.75 -27.74
CA ARG A 384 -13.10 -21.54 -27.65
C ARG A 384 -13.73 -21.22 -26.28
N VAL A 385 -12.92 -21.00 -25.25
CA VAL A 385 -13.38 -20.40 -24.00
C VAL A 385 -13.34 -18.90 -24.22
N PHE A 386 -14.51 -18.24 -24.16
CA PHE A 386 -14.60 -16.81 -24.36
C PHE A 386 -15.18 -16.13 -23.13
N GLY A 387 -14.82 -14.87 -23.00
CA GLY A 387 -15.48 -13.98 -22.10
C GLY A 387 -15.42 -14.38 -20.63
N ASP A 388 -16.57 -14.64 -20.02
CA ASP A 388 -16.66 -14.85 -18.56
C ASP A 388 -15.89 -16.08 -18.11
N ASP A 389 -15.96 -17.18 -18.86
CA ASP A 389 -15.23 -18.42 -18.56
C ASP A 389 -13.71 -18.22 -18.70
N LEU A 390 -13.29 -17.40 -19.67
CA LEU A 390 -11.88 -17.06 -19.89
C LEU A 390 -11.36 -16.27 -18.69
N SER A 391 -12.08 -15.22 -18.29
CA SER A 391 -11.72 -14.42 -17.11
C SER A 391 -11.77 -15.24 -15.82
N ALA A 392 -12.73 -16.16 -15.68
CA ALA A 392 -12.84 -17.04 -14.53
C ALA A 392 -11.64 -17.98 -14.38
N GLY A 393 -11.12 -18.51 -15.49
CA GLY A 393 -9.89 -19.29 -15.50
C GLY A 393 -8.69 -18.50 -14.98
N ILE A 394 -8.52 -17.26 -15.43
CA ILE A 394 -7.41 -16.39 -15.00
C ILE A 394 -7.54 -15.98 -13.52
N TRP A 395 -8.76 -15.65 -13.06
CA TRP A 395 -9.00 -15.36 -11.65
C TRP A 395 -8.66 -16.53 -10.73
N ARG A 396 -8.91 -17.77 -11.18
CA ARG A 396 -8.58 -18.99 -10.43
C ARG A 396 -7.09 -19.19 -10.26
N GLU A 397 -6.29 -18.80 -11.25
CA GLU A 397 -4.82 -18.85 -11.19
C GLU A 397 -4.25 -17.75 -10.28
N LEU A 398 -4.87 -16.57 -10.24
CA LEU A 398 -4.44 -15.48 -9.36
C LEU A 398 -4.83 -15.72 -7.89
N TRP A 399 -6.06 -16.19 -7.65
CA TRP A 399 -6.60 -16.47 -6.33
C TRP A 399 -7.01 -17.94 -6.18
N PRO A 400 -6.07 -18.89 -6.26
CA PRO A 400 -6.36 -20.28 -5.92
C PRO A 400 -6.70 -20.39 -4.44
N ILE A 401 -7.37 -21.48 -4.07
CA ILE A 401 -7.89 -21.68 -2.71
C ILE A 401 -6.80 -21.54 -1.64
N GLU A 402 -5.57 -22.01 -1.90
CA GLU A 402 -4.44 -21.89 -0.99
C GLU A 402 -4.08 -20.43 -0.71
N ARG A 403 -4.14 -19.56 -1.73
CA ARG A 403 -3.86 -18.13 -1.60
C ARG A 403 -4.99 -17.37 -0.90
N ARG A 404 -6.24 -17.76 -1.14
CA ARG A 404 -7.40 -17.19 -0.42
C ARG A 404 -7.34 -17.55 1.06
N ARG A 405 -7.08 -18.83 1.39
CA ARG A 405 -6.90 -19.30 2.77
C ARG A 405 -5.68 -18.68 3.47
N GLN A 406 -4.56 -18.54 2.76
CA GLN A 406 -3.39 -17.80 3.24
C GLN A 406 -3.77 -16.36 3.61
N ARG A 407 -4.52 -15.68 2.74
CA ARG A 407 -4.96 -14.30 2.96
C ARG A 407 -5.90 -14.19 4.16
N GLU A 408 -6.83 -15.14 4.36
CA GLU A 408 -7.71 -15.18 5.53
C GLU A 408 -6.92 -15.20 6.85
N PHE A 409 -5.81 -15.94 6.89
CA PHE A 409 -4.92 -15.93 8.06
C PHE A 409 -4.26 -14.56 8.29
N PHE A 410 -3.83 -13.87 7.23
CA PHE A 410 -3.31 -12.51 7.38
C PHE A 410 -4.39 -11.52 7.82
N CYS A 411 -5.63 -11.67 7.35
CA CYS A 411 -6.78 -10.90 7.85
C CYS A 411 -7.03 -11.14 9.34
N PHE A 412 -6.90 -12.39 9.80
CA PHE A 412 -6.94 -12.72 11.22
C PHE A 412 -5.83 -12.01 12.01
N GLY A 413 -4.58 -12.02 11.52
CA GLY A 413 -3.47 -11.31 12.15
C GLY A 413 -3.72 -9.80 12.25
N MET A 414 -4.25 -9.19 11.17
CA MET A 414 -4.65 -7.79 11.17
C MET A 414 -5.75 -7.48 12.20
N ASP A 415 -6.77 -8.34 12.30
CA ASP A 415 -7.88 -8.17 13.26
C ASP A 415 -7.39 -8.24 14.74
N ILE A 416 -6.28 -8.93 15.02
CA ILE A 416 -5.60 -8.89 16.33
C ILE A 416 -4.86 -7.56 16.49
N LEU A 417 -4.03 -7.18 15.52
CA LEU A 417 -3.22 -5.95 15.58
C LEU A 417 -4.09 -4.70 15.79
N LEU A 418 -5.27 -4.64 15.17
CA LEU A 418 -6.26 -3.58 15.35
C LEU A 418 -6.73 -3.38 16.81
N LYS A 419 -6.52 -4.36 17.68
CA LYS A 419 -6.95 -4.34 19.08
C LYS A 419 -5.80 -4.16 20.07
N LEU A 420 -4.56 -4.09 19.60
CA LEU A 420 -3.39 -3.91 20.46
C LEU A 420 -3.17 -2.42 20.74
N ASP A 421 -2.92 -2.12 22.01
CA ASP A 421 -2.37 -0.84 22.45
C ASP A 421 -0.85 -0.85 22.26
N LEU A 422 -0.14 0.21 22.66
CA LEU A 422 1.32 0.28 22.53
C LEU A 422 2.01 -0.90 23.22
N GLU A 423 1.65 -1.18 24.47
CA GLU A 423 2.27 -2.24 25.26
C GLU A 423 2.00 -3.64 24.69
N GLY A 424 0.77 -3.91 24.25
CA GLY A 424 0.43 -5.14 23.54
C GLY A 424 1.18 -5.28 22.21
N THR A 425 1.33 -4.18 21.47
CA THR A 425 2.07 -4.13 20.20
C THR A 425 3.55 -4.44 20.42
N ARG A 426 4.18 -3.84 21.45
CA ARG A 426 5.56 -4.13 21.85
C ARG A 426 5.77 -5.60 22.17
N ARG A 427 4.92 -6.17 23.04
CA ARG A 427 4.98 -7.61 23.37
C ARG A 427 4.81 -8.51 22.16
N PHE A 428 3.89 -8.15 21.25
CA PHE A 428 3.65 -8.91 20.04
C PHE A 428 4.88 -8.93 19.13
N PHE A 429 5.47 -7.76 18.86
CA PHE A 429 6.64 -7.67 17.98
C PHE A 429 7.91 -8.24 18.62
N ASP A 430 8.05 -8.14 19.94
CA ASP A 430 9.13 -8.78 20.69
C ASP A 430 9.11 -10.29 20.44
N ALA A 431 7.95 -10.93 20.62
CA ALA A 431 7.77 -12.36 20.35
C ALA A 431 7.87 -12.71 18.86
N PHE A 432 7.34 -11.86 17.96
CA PHE A 432 7.33 -12.09 16.51
C PHE A 432 8.74 -12.13 15.92
N PHE A 433 9.62 -11.21 16.35
CA PHE A 433 11.00 -11.14 15.86
C PHE A 433 11.96 -12.09 16.58
N ASP A 434 11.53 -12.73 17.68
CA ASP A 434 12.26 -13.83 18.33
C ASP A 434 12.00 -15.20 17.68
N LEU A 435 11.06 -15.27 16.73
CA LEU A 435 10.82 -16.49 15.96
C LEU A 435 12.01 -16.84 15.06
N GLU A 436 12.11 -18.12 14.71
CA GLU A 436 13.06 -18.58 13.69
C GLU A 436 12.92 -17.73 12.40
N PRO A 437 14.04 -17.34 11.75
CA PRO A 437 14.02 -16.44 10.60
C PRO A 437 13.02 -16.82 9.51
N ARG A 438 12.88 -18.12 9.20
CA ARG A 438 11.94 -18.62 8.18
C ARG A 438 10.49 -18.16 8.42
N TYR A 439 10.07 -18.01 9.68
CA TYR A 439 8.71 -17.67 10.03
C TYR A 439 8.41 -16.20 9.78
N TRP A 440 9.19 -15.29 10.36
CA TRP A 440 8.95 -13.87 10.15
C TRP A 440 9.33 -13.45 8.72
N HIS A 441 10.39 -14.03 8.12
CA HIS A 441 10.72 -13.84 6.70
C HIS A 441 9.54 -14.23 5.81
N GLY A 442 8.99 -15.42 6.05
CA GLY A 442 7.92 -15.97 5.25
C GLY A 442 6.61 -15.23 5.44
N PHE A 443 6.29 -14.81 6.67
CA PHE A 443 5.08 -14.03 6.96
C PHE A 443 5.13 -12.67 6.25
N LEU A 444 6.20 -11.88 6.46
CA LEU A 444 6.34 -10.56 5.83
C LEU A 444 6.30 -10.64 4.30
N SER A 445 6.91 -11.68 3.72
CA SER A 445 6.95 -11.89 2.26
C SER A 445 5.79 -12.69 1.67
N SER A 446 4.75 -13.02 2.44
CA SER A 446 3.63 -13.88 1.99
C SER A 446 4.07 -15.23 1.38
N ARG A 447 5.15 -15.82 1.91
CA ARG A 447 5.67 -17.13 1.50
C ARG A 447 5.09 -18.30 2.31
N LEU A 448 4.58 -18.07 3.53
CA LEU A 448 4.00 -19.13 4.36
C LEU A 448 2.56 -19.46 3.94
N PHE A 449 2.26 -20.74 3.74
CA PHE A 449 0.89 -21.22 3.48
C PHE A 449 0.23 -21.77 4.75
N LEU A 450 -1.06 -22.14 4.67
CA LEU A 450 -1.87 -22.42 5.85
C LEU A 450 -1.23 -23.40 6.86
N PRO A 451 -0.64 -24.55 6.47
CA PRO A 451 0.03 -25.43 7.44
C PRO A 451 1.18 -24.73 8.17
N GLU A 452 2.01 -23.99 7.44
CA GLU A 452 3.13 -23.25 8.00
C GLU A 452 2.65 -22.08 8.86
N LEU A 453 1.57 -21.40 8.46
CA LEU A 453 0.93 -20.32 9.20
C LEU A 453 0.34 -20.80 10.53
N LEU A 454 -0.20 -22.02 10.58
CA LEU A 454 -0.63 -22.64 11.83
C LEU A 454 0.58 -22.89 12.75
N THR A 455 1.68 -23.45 12.22
CA THR A 455 2.90 -23.64 13.01
C THR A 455 3.53 -22.31 13.45
N PHE A 456 3.47 -21.28 12.60
CA PHE A 456 3.85 -19.91 12.93
C PHE A 456 3.01 -19.37 14.08
N GLY A 457 1.68 -19.50 14.03
CA GLY A 457 0.78 -19.04 15.07
C GLY A 457 1.04 -19.74 16.41
N LEU A 458 1.26 -21.06 16.39
CA LEU A 458 1.63 -21.83 17.58
C LEU A 458 3.00 -21.43 18.14
N SER A 459 3.99 -21.22 17.27
CA SER A 459 5.34 -20.78 17.65
C SER A 459 5.31 -19.38 18.26
N LEU A 460 4.56 -18.44 17.66
CA LEU A 460 4.33 -17.11 18.20
C LEU A 460 3.67 -17.17 19.57
N PHE A 461 2.64 -18.00 19.74
CA PHE A 461 1.98 -18.19 21.02
C PHE A 461 2.93 -18.79 22.08
N ALA A 462 3.79 -19.73 21.69
CA ALA A 462 4.77 -20.34 22.57
C ALA A 462 5.87 -19.35 23.02
N HIS A 463 6.32 -18.45 22.15
CA HIS A 463 7.32 -17.43 22.49
C HIS A 463 6.72 -16.20 23.20
N ALA A 464 5.42 -15.96 23.04
CA ALA A 464 4.72 -14.87 23.70
C ALA A 464 4.77 -15.00 25.24
N SER A 465 4.96 -13.87 25.93
CA SER A 465 4.81 -13.79 27.39
C SER A 465 3.39 -14.18 27.82
N ASN A 466 3.19 -14.59 29.08
CA ASN A 466 1.87 -15.00 29.57
C ASN A 466 0.81 -13.90 29.39
N THR A 467 1.17 -12.64 29.61
CA THR A 467 0.30 -11.49 29.35
C THR A 467 -0.07 -11.41 27.87
N CYS A 468 0.90 -11.52 26.97
CA CYS A 468 0.68 -11.50 25.53
C CYS A 468 -0.20 -12.67 25.07
N ARG A 469 -0.02 -13.88 25.62
CA ARG A 469 -0.88 -15.05 25.35
C ARG A 469 -2.33 -14.78 25.72
N VAL A 470 -2.58 -14.23 26.92
CA VAL A 470 -3.94 -13.87 27.36
C VAL A 470 -4.55 -12.83 26.43
N GLU A 471 -3.77 -11.84 26.01
CA GLU A 471 -4.24 -10.83 25.04
C GLU A 471 -4.56 -11.42 23.67
N ILE A 472 -3.68 -12.28 23.13
CA ILE A 472 -3.90 -12.97 21.86
C ILE A 472 -5.17 -13.82 21.95
N MET A 473 -5.39 -14.56 23.05
CA MET A 473 -6.61 -15.33 23.24
C MET A 473 -7.85 -14.43 23.34
N ALA A 474 -7.82 -13.43 24.21
CA ALA A 474 -8.96 -12.54 24.45
C ALA A 474 -9.33 -11.73 23.19
N LYS A 475 -8.33 -11.19 22.49
CA LYS A 475 -8.52 -10.35 21.30
C LYS A 475 -8.71 -11.18 20.03
N GLY A 476 -8.15 -12.39 19.98
CA GLY A 476 -8.10 -13.27 18.82
C GLY A 476 -9.22 -14.32 18.73
N THR A 477 -9.93 -14.66 19.81
CA THR A 477 -10.98 -15.72 19.77
C THR A 477 -12.07 -15.44 18.72
N LEU A 478 -12.66 -14.23 18.72
CA LEU A 478 -13.69 -13.88 17.75
C LEU A 478 -13.13 -13.80 16.30
N PRO A 479 -11.98 -13.14 16.05
CA PRO A 479 -11.31 -13.21 14.74
C PRO A 479 -11.00 -14.64 14.26
N LEU A 480 -10.56 -15.52 15.16
CA LEU A 480 -10.27 -16.92 14.85
C LEU A 480 -11.54 -17.66 14.41
N GLY A 481 -12.65 -17.49 15.13
CA GLY A 481 -13.95 -18.04 14.74
C GLY A 481 -14.40 -17.56 13.36
N ARG A 482 -14.20 -16.27 13.06
CA ARG A 482 -14.48 -15.69 11.72
C ARG A 482 -13.61 -16.33 10.64
N MET A 483 -12.29 -16.43 10.89
CA MET A 483 -11.36 -17.05 9.96
C MET A 483 -11.77 -18.50 9.67
N ILE A 484 -12.03 -19.32 10.70
CA ILE A 484 -12.49 -20.70 10.54
C ILE A 484 -13.79 -20.76 9.74
N GLY A 485 -14.76 -19.88 10.04
CA GLY A 485 -16.01 -19.78 9.29
C GLY A 485 -15.79 -19.51 7.80
N ASN A 486 -14.91 -18.56 7.46
CA ASN A 486 -14.55 -18.25 6.08
C ASN A 486 -13.85 -19.42 5.39
N LEU A 487 -12.91 -20.10 6.07
CA LEU A 487 -12.21 -21.27 5.54
C LEU A 487 -13.16 -22.45 5.24
N VAL A 488 -14.23 -22.62 6.02
CA VAL A 488 -15.27 -23.65 5.81
C VAL A 488 -16.21 -23.32 4.66
N GLN A 489 -16.46 -22.02 4.43
CA GLN A 489 -17.28 -21.53 3.31
C GLN A 489 -16.51 -21.54 1.98
N ASP A 490 -15.19 -21.35 2.02
CA ASP A 490 -14.31 -21.38 0.85
C ASP A 490 -14.03 -22.83 0.41
N ARG A 491 -14.98 -23.38 -0.37
CA ARG A 491 -15.03 -24.80 -0.75
C ARG A 491 -14.42 -25.12 -2.12
N GLU A 492 -14.26 -24.15 -3.02
CA GLU A 492 -13.65 -24.32 -4.36
C GLU A 492 -12.91 -23.08 -4.81
#